data_AF-A0A3R7KKI8-F1
#
_entry.id   AF-A0A3R7KKI8-F1
#
_cell.length_a   1.000
_cell.length_b   1.000
_cell.length_c   1.000
_cell.angle_alpha   90.00
_cell.angle_beta   90.00
_cell.angle_gamma   90.00
#
_symmetry.space_group_name_H-M   'P 1'
#
loop_
_entity.id
_entity.type
_entity.pdbx_description
1 polymer ?
#
loop_
_entity_poly.entity_id
_entity_poly.type
_entity_poly.pdbx_seq_one_letter_code
_entity_poly.pdbx_strand_id
1 'polypeptide(L)'
;MHRRLRAAPFLPLLLLLLVLHCACGCRAAAGRRVFDDTVSKRGRPAAAVVREVPRRGQGAAQAYTVAAAGGKNSEGWAPIRIEVSTKDLEQSTRRGKMKRYCEAAGDQCMNYLGETVTCRAEHVLTEQKKELYTKKIIPGAVKLHAERLLVQPVAEKIVVPRAPTGHCQHFTIPTEHQRSGGVANADMVLYAAAGPLGHDVPAWAATCATLGDLRPSVGAMNFNPAYMTDSAWSVRVAAHELAHALGFSHEAMGH
;
A
#
# COMPACT_ATOMS: atom_id res chain seq x y z
N MET A 1 55.46 43.01 -47.10
CA MET A 1 56.31 42.68 -45.93
C MET A 1 55.43 42.58 -44.68
N HIS A 2 55.62 41.49 -43.93
CA HIS A 2 54.82 40.92 -42.84
C HIS A 2 53.75 41.77 -42.12
N ARG A 3 52.48 41.39 -42.31
CA ARG A 3 51.39 41.68 -41.36
C ARG A 3 51.62 40.90 -40.07
N ARG A 4 51.97 41.58 -38.97
CA ARG A 4 51.88 41.00 -37.62
C ARG A 4 50.42 40.93 -37.22
N LEU A 5 49.85 39.72 -37.20
CA LEU A 5 48.60 39.46 -36.49
C LEU A 5 48.91 39.55 -34.99
N ARG A 6 48.39 40.59 -34.32
CA ARG A 6 48.36 40.66 -32.85
C ARG A 6 47.36 39.59 -32.38
N ALA A 7 47.87 38.58 -31.68
CA ALA A 7 47.05 37.58 -31.01
C ALA A 7 46.16 38.30 -29.99
N ALA A 8 44.85 38.11 -30.13
CA ALA A 8 43.85 38.66 -29.23
C ALA A 8 43.90 37.94 -27.85
N PRO A 9 43.56 38.61 -26.74
CA PRO A 9 43.77 38.13 -25.37
C PRO A 9 42.69 37.12 -24.92
N PHE A 10 42.10 36.37 -25.85
CA PHE A 10 40.96 35.48 -25.56
C PHE A 10 41.37 34.07 -25.16
N LEU A 11 42.63 33.66 -25.39
CA LEU A 11 43.13 32.35 -24.95
C LEU A 11 43.19 32.19 -23.42
N PRO A 12 43.71 33.14 -22.62
CA PRO A 12 43.78 32.96 -21.16
C PRO A 12 42.39 32.99 -20.50
N LEU A 13 41.42 33.70 -21.09
CA LEU A 13 40.05 33.77 -20.58
C LEU A 13 39.27 32.46 -20.83
N LEU A 14 39.48 31.84 -22.00
CA LEU A 14 38.88 30.55 -22.35
C LEU A 14 39.45 29.39 -21.51
N LEU A 15 40.75 29.42 -21.23
CA LEU A 15 41.41 28.47 -20.33
C LEU A 15 40.88 28.60 -18.90
N LEU A 16 40.70 29.82 -18.37
CA LEU A 16 40.14 30.04 -17.03
C LEU A 16 38.70 29.49 -16.89
N LEU A 17 37.86 29.69 -17.91
CA LEU A 17 36.49 29.16 -17.95
C LEU A 17 36.47 27.62 -17.94
N LEU A 18 37.39 26.97 -18.65
CA LEU A 18 37.50 25.50 -18.65
C LEU A 18 37.95 24.94 -17.29
N VAL A 19 38.85 25.61 -16.56
CA VAL A 19 39.26 25.16 -15.21
C VAL A 19 38.13 25.33 -14.18
N LEU A 20 37.32 26.39 -14.33
CA LEU A 20 36.13 26.62 -13.48
C LEU A 20 34.97 25.65 -13.77
N HIS A 21 34.86 25.12 -15.00
CA HIS A 21 33.86 24.10 -15.35
C HIS A 21 34.24 22.68 -14.92
N CYS A 22 35.51 22.42 -14.57
CA CYS A 22 35.95 21.11 -14.07
C CYS A 22 35.97 21.00 -12.53
N ALA A 23 35.81 22.12 -11.79
CA ALA A 23 35.83 22.11 -10.32
C ALA A 23 34.43 22.13 -9.67
N CYS A 24 33.35 22.30 -10.44
CA CYS A 24 31.97 22.20 -9.94
C CYS A 24 31.35 20.81 -10.23
N GLY A 25 32.14 19.76 -10.01
CA GLY A 25 31.60 18.41 -9.84
C GLY A 25 30.92 18.34 -8.49
N CYS A 26 29.64 18.72 -8.42
CA CYS A 26 28.80 18.42 -7.27
C CYS A 26 28.81 16.90 -7.09
N ARG A 27 29.65 16.42 -6.17
CA ARG A 27 29.52 15.10 -5.57
C ARG A 27 28.12 15.06 -5.00
N ALA A 28 27.22 14.34 -5.67
CA ALA A 28 26.05 13.79 -5.02
C ALA A 28 26.62 12.90 -3.90
N ALA A 29 26.72 13.46 -2.69
CA ALA A 29 26.83 12.67 -1.50
C ALA A 29 25.51 11.92 -1.41
N ALA A 30 25.45 10.75 -2.07
CA ALA A 30 24.45 9.76 -1.77
C ALA A 30 24.62 9.51 -0.27
N GLY A 31 23.71 10.09 0.53
CA GLY A 31 23.62 9.77 1.94
C GLY A 31 23.59 8.25 2.00
N ARG A 32 24.67 7.67 2.54
CA ARG A 32 24.73 6.25 2.85
C ARG A 32 23.46 5.95 3.62
N ARG A 33 22.53 5.21 3.01
CA ARG A 33 21.38 4.69 3.72
C ARG A 33 21.98 3.72 4.74
N VAL A 34 21.99 4.12 6.01
CA VAL A 34 22.49 3.34 7.15
C VAL A 34 21.51 2.22 7.48
N PHE A 35 21.19 1.38 6.50
CA PHE A 35 20.38 0.17 6.68
C PHE A 35 20.89 -1.04 5.88
N ASP A 36 21.88 -0.87 4.98
CA ASP A 36 22.41 -2.00 4.21
C ASP A 36 23.28 -2.95 5.04
N ASP A 37 23.86 -2.48 6.16
CA ASP A 37 24.77 -3.29 6.97
C ASP A 37 24.07 -4.18 8.01
N THR A 38 22.73 -4.14 8.13
CA THR A 38 21.96 -5.06 9.00
C THR A 38 21.21 -6.14 8.23
N VAL A 39 21.27 -6.17 6.90
CA VAL A 39 20.67 -7.24 6.09
C VAL A 39 21.67 -8.38 5.95
N SER A 40 21.39 -9.50 6.62
CA SER A 40 22.10 -10.76 6.40
C SER A 40 22.14 -11.09 4.90
N LYS A 41 23.34 -11.17 4.31
CA LYS A 41 23.61 -11.51 2.89
C LYS A 41 23.21 -12.94 2.48
N ARG A 42 22.32 -13.60 3.23
CA ARG A 42 21.67 -14.82 2.74
C ARG A 42 20.58 -14.37 1.80
N GLY A 43 20.83 -14.53 0.50
CA GLY A 43 19.85 -14.26 -0.56
C GLY A 43 18.52 -14.90 -0.18
N ARG A 44 17.54 -14.06 0.20
CA ARG A 44 16.18 -14.53 0.46
C ARG A 44 15.69 -15.12 -0.87
N PRO A 45 15.23 -16.38 -0.89
CA PRO A 45 14.71 -16.96 -2.12
C PRO A 45 13.57 -16.09 -2.64
N ALA A 46 13.46 -15.99 -3.96
CA ALA A 46 12.43 -15.22 -4.64
C ALA A 46 11.05 -15.63 -4.10
N ALA A 47 10.46 -14.75 -3.32
CA ALA A 47 9.21 -14.98 -2.64
C ALA A 47 8.09 -14.60 -3.61
N ALA A 48 7.32 -15.59 -4.07
CA ALA A 48 6.20 -15.34 -4.95
C ALA A 48 4.97 -15.03 -4.11
N VAL A 49 4.38 -13.84 -4.22
CA VAL A 49 3.03 -13.62 -3.70
C VAL A 49 2.07 -14.41 -4.56
N VAL A 50 1.52 -15.46 -3.97
CA VAL A 50 0.50 -16.29 -4.57
C VAL A 50 -0.85 -15.72 -4.17
N ARG A 51 -1.68 -15.47 -5.18
CA ARG A 51 -3.10 -15.24 -4.99
C ARG A 51 -3.75 -16.60 -4.76
N GLU A 52 -4.25 -16.86 -3.56
CA GLU A 52 -4.96 -18.12 -3.33
C GLU A 52 -6.28 -18.13 -4.14
N VAL A 53 -6.59 -19.29 -4.72
CA VAL A 53 -7.87 -19.50 -5.38
C VAL A 53 -8.93 -19.68 -4.31
N PRO A 54 -10.06 -18.95 -4.34
CA PRO A 54 -11.14 -19.12 -3.37
C PRO A 54 -11.57 -20.59 -3.29
N ARG A 55 -11.46 -21.20 -2.10
CA ARG A 55 -11.99 -22.55 -1.88
C ARG A 55 -13.51 -22.48 -1.78
N ARG A 56 -14.20 -23.55 -2.18
CA ARG A 56 -15.68 -23.63 -2.12
C ARG A 56 -16.17 -23.32 -0.70
N GLY A 57 -16.79 -22.15 -0.50
CA GLY A 57 -17.28 -21.67 0.80
C GLY A 57 -16.48 -20.53 1.44
N GLN A 58 -15.32 -20.12 0.89
CA GLN A 58 -14.68 -18.84 1.21
C GLN A 58 -15.35 -17.74 0.38
N GLY A 59 -15.74 -16.63 1.02
CA GLY A 59 -16.37 -15.51 0.32
C GLY A 59 -15.33 -14.63 -0.41
N ALA A 60 -15.70 -13.40 -0.75
CA ALA A 60 -14.98 -12.57 -1.71
C ALA A 60 -13.60 -12.03 -1.27
N ALA A 61 -13.12 -12.44 -0.10
CA ALA A 61 -11.79 -12.08 0.39
C ALA A 61 -10.70 -12.91 -0.31
N GLN A 62 -9.54 -12.28 -0.52
CA GLN A 62 -8.40 -12.86 -1.22
C GLN A 62 -7.22 -12.97 -0.26
N ALA A 63 -6.77 -14.20 -0.02
CA ALA A 63 -5.53 -14.45 0.69
C ALA A 63 -4.34 -14.16 -0.22
N TYR A 64 -3.47 -13.27 0.24
CA TYR A 64 -2.17 -13.03 -0.36
C TYR A 64 -1.12 -13.65 0.55
N THR A 65 -0.61 -14.81 0.13
CA THR A 65 0.47 -15.49 0.83
C THR A 65 1.72 -15.42 -0.01
N VAL A 66 2.86 -15.11 0.60
CA VAL A 66 4.13 -15.35 -0.05
C VAL A 66 4.40 -16.84 0.01
N ALA A 67 4.48 -17.52 -1.14
CA ALA A 67 5.12 -18.81 -1.27
C ALA A 67 6.61 -18.62 -0.94
N ALA A 68 6.91 -18.67 0.35
CA ALA A 68 8.26 -18.61 0.84
C ALA A 68 8.91 -19.95 0.54
N ALA A 69 10.00 -19.96 -0.24
CA ALA A 69 10.88 -21.13 -0.30
C ALA A 69 11.64 -21.35 1.04
N GLY A 70 11.43 -20.50 2.04
CA GLY A 70 11.90 -20.67 3.41
C GLY A 70 10.72 -20.96 4.33
N GLY A 71 10.65 -22.19 4.83
CA GLY A 71 9.79 -22.53 5.97
C GLY A 71 10.15 -21.72 7.22
N LYS A 72 9.41 -21.96 8.31
CA LYS A 72 9.68 -21.35 9.63
C LYS A 72 11.17 -21.44 9.95
N ASN A 73 11.80 -20.34 10.33
CA ASN A 73 13.15 -20.42 10.88
C ASN A 73 13.11 -21.16 12.24
N SER A 74 14.26 -21.51 12.79
CA SER A 74 14.37 -22.26 14.07
C SER A 74 13.68 -21.57 15.25
N GLU A 75 13.34 -20.28 15.12
CA GLU A 75 12.71 -19.44 16.14
C GLU A 75 11.20 -19.25 15.90
N GLY A 76 10.61 -19.95 14.92
CA GLY A 76 9.18 -19.92 14.65
C GLY A 76 8.68 -18.72 13.84
N TRP A 77 9.57 -17.87 13.32
CA TRP A 77 9.23 -16.74 12.47
C TRP A 77 9.01 -17.17 11.02
N ALA A 78 8.02 -16.55 10.37
CA ALA A 78 7.70 -16.75 8.96
C ALA A 78 7.22 -15.45 8.31
N PRO A 79 7.23 -15.32 6.97
CA PRO A 79 6.63 -14.19 6.28
C PRO A 79 5.18 -13.95 6.67
N ILE A 80 4.79 -12.68 6.83
CA ILE A 80 3.43 -12.30 7.20
C ILE A 80 2.41 -12.73 6.13
N ARG A 81 1.29 -13.31 6.57
CA ARG A 81 0.14 -13.68 5.73
C ARG A 81 -0.93 -12.59 5.85
N ILE A 82 -1.22 -11.89 4.76
CA ILE A 82 -2.19 -10.79 4.77
C ILE A 82 -3.42 -11.21 3.94
N GLU A 83 -4.55 -11.37 4.61
CA GLU A 83 -5.85 -11.52 3.96
C GLU A 83 -6.36 -10.15 3.53
N VAL A 84 -6.72 -9.94 2.27
CA VAL A 84 -7.30 -8.68 1.82
C VAL A 84 -8.71 -8.90 1.31
N SER A 85 -9.68 -8.23 1.92
CA SER A 85 -11.06 -8.19 1.43
C SER A 85 -11.29 -6.92 0.63
N THR A 86 -11.74 -7.08 -0.62
CA THR A 86 -12.13 -5.99 -1.53
C THR A 86 -13.64 -5.92 -1.70
N LYS A 87 -14.40 -6.34 -0.68
CA LYS A 87 -15.86 -6.47 -0.74
C LYS A 87 -16.55 -5.15 -1.11
N ASP A 88 -15.95 -4.03 -0.71
CA ASP A 88 -16.43 -2.69 -1.01
C ASP A 88 -16.24 -2.26 -2.47
N LEU A 89 -15.49 -3.00 -3.29
CA LEU A 89 -15.38 -2.77 -4.74
C LEU A 89 -16.49 -3.48 -5.54
N GLU A 90 -17.26 -4.33 -4.87
CA GLU A 90 -18.43 -5.00 -5.46
C GLU A 90 -19.65 -4.09 -5.38
N GLN A 91 -20.51 -4.18 -6.39
CA GLN A 91 -21.67 -3.32 -6.52
C GLN A 91 -22.58 -3.41 -5.29
N SER A 92 -22.85 -2.27 -4.65
CA SER A 92 -23.71 -2.21 -3.47
C SER A 92 -25.19 -2.19 -3.88
N THR A 93 -25.74 -3.36 -4.20
CA THR A 93 -27.14 -3.50 -4.66
C THR A 93 -28.19 -3.41 -3.55
N ARG A 94 -27.80 -3.08 -2.30
CA ARG A 94 -28.77 -3.00 -1.20
C ARG A 94 -29.53 -1.68 -1.27
N ARG A 95 -30.81 -1.76 -1.67
CA ARG A 95 -31.80 -0.66 -1.59
C ARG A 95 -31.67 0.09 -0.25
N GLY A 96 -31.52 1.41 -0.33
CA GLY A 96 -31.46 2.31 0.83
C GLY A 96 -30.09 2.46 1.49
N LYS A 97 -29.02 1.82 1.00
CA LYS A 97 -27.64 2.09 1.44
C LYS A 97 -26.92 3.01 0.45
N MET A 98 -26.12 3.92 0.99
CA MET A 98 -25.24 4.79 0.20
C MET A 98 -24.28 3.95 -0.65
N LYS A 99 -24.03 4.40 -1.89
CA LYS A 99 -23.04 3.77 -2.76
C LYS A 99 -21.65 3.80 -2.10
N ARG A 100 -20.91 2.70 -2.28
CA ARG A 100 -19.57 2.48 -1.70
C ARG A 100 -18.45 3.09 -2.54
N TYR A 101 -18.65 3.17 -3.84
CA TYR A 101 -17.75 3.80 -4.78
C TYR A 101 -18.57 4.52 -5.86
N CYS A 102 -17.96 5.50 -6.50
CA CYS A 102 -18.59 6.26 -7.58
C CYS A 102 -18.70 5.40 -8.85
N GLU A 103 -19.91 5.15 -9.34
CA GLU A 103 -20.15 4.48 -10.63
C GLU A 103 -20.22 5.50 -11.77
N ALA A 104 -20.76 6.69 -11.48
CA ALA A 104 -20.85 7.80 -12.41
C ALA A 104 -20.57 9.15 -11.73
N ALA A 105 -20.21 10.16 -12.53
CA ALA A 105 -20.16 11.54 -12.06
C ALA A 105 -21.58 12.01 -11.67
N GLY A 106 -21.68 12.77 -10.59
CA GLY A 106 -22.97 13.21 -10.01
C GLY A 106 -23.58 12.24 -9.00
N ASP A 107 -23.09 10.99 -8.91
CA ASP A 107 -23.49 10.06 -7.85
C ASP A 107 -23.20 10.66 -6.45
N GLN A 108 -24.05 10.32 -5.47
CA GLN A 108 -23.74 10.55 -4.05
C GLN A 108 -23.11 9.27 -3.49
N CYS A 109 -21.91 9.39 -2.93
CA CYS A 109 -21.18 8.29 -2.30
C CYS A 109 -20.65 8.72 -0.94
N MET A 110 -20.47 7.76 -0.03
CA MET A 110 -19.78 8.02 1.23
C MET A 110 -18.27 8.08 0.97
N ASN A 111 -17.58 9.15 1.39
CA ASN A 111 -16.14 9.09 1.57
C ASN A 111 -15.90 8.22 2.82
N TYR A 112 -14.94 7.30 2.83
CA TYR A 112 -14.77 6.35 3.94
C TYR A 112 -14.41 7.01 5.30
N LEU A 113 -14.49 8.33 5.39
CA LEU A 113 -14.40 9.16 6.59
C LEU A 113 -15.78 9.43 7.23
N GLY A 114 -16.88 9.07 6.58
CA GLY A 114 -18.25 9.17 7.10
C GLY A 114 -19.09 10.28 6.48
N GLU A 115 -18.59 10.98 5.47
CA GLU A 115 -19.27 12.12 4.84
C GLU A 115 -19.86 11.70 3.50
N THR A 116 -20.96 12.35 3.09
CA THR A 116 -21.53 12.16 1.76
C THR A 116 -20.90 13.16 0.79
N VAL A 117 -20.40 12.66 -0.34
CA VAL A 117 -19.67 13.44 -1.34
C VAL A 117 -20.29 13.22 -2.71
N THR A 118 -20.39 14.31 -3.48
CA THR A 118 -20.78 14.25 -4.90
C THR A 118 -19.59 13.81 -5.74
N CYS A 119 -19.78 12.74 -6.52
CA CYS A 119 -18.75 12.16 -7.36
C CYS A 119 -18.39 13.06 -8.54
N ARG A 120 -17.10 13.35 -8.72
CA ARG A 120 -16.55 13.92 -9.96
C ARG A 120 -16.14 12.80 -10.90
N ALA A 121 -15.90 13.12 -12.17
CA ALA A 121 -15.49 12.15 -13.19
C ALA A 121 -14.23 11.35 -12.78
N GLU A 122 -13.27 12.00 -12.14
CA GLU A 122 -12.04 11.38 -11.62
C GLU A 122 -12.29 10.38 -10.46
N HIS A 123 -13.37 10.56 -9.69
CA HIS A 123 -13.72 9.66 -8.59
C HIS A 123 -14.34 8.36 -9.08
N VAL A 124 -14.77 8.30 -10.34
CA VAL A 124 -15.39 7.12 -10.90
C VAL A 124 -14.41 5.95 -10.87
N LEU A 125 -14.84 4.87 -10.21
CA LEU A 125 -14.12 3.62 -10.13
C LEU A 125 -14.54 2.72 -11.30
N THR A 126 -13.92 2.98 -12.46
CA THR A 126 -14.14 2.18 -13.67
C THR A 126 -13.69 0.73 -13.47
N GLU A 127 -14.18 -0.18 -14.31
CA GLU A 127 -13.72 -1.58 -14.29
C GLU A 127 -12.20 -1.69 -14.50
N GLN A 128 -11.62 -0.85 -15.36
CA GLN A 128 -10.16 -0.78 -15.54
C GLN A 128 -9.43 -0.40 -14.24
N LYS A 129 -9.97 0.56 -13.48
CA LYS A 129 -9.41 0.93 -12.17
C LYS A 129 -9.60 -0.20 -11.15
N LYS A 130 -10.75 -0.89 -11.13
CA LYS A 130 -10.95 -2.07 -10.27
C LYS A 130 -9.94 -3.18 -10.57
N GLU A 131 -9.73 -3.49 -11.84
CA GLU A 131 -8.75 -4.49 -12.26
C GLU A 131 -7.33 -4.06 -11.89
N LEU A 132 -6.96 -2.80 -12.13
CA LEU A 132 -5.68 -2.24 -11.74
C LEU A 132 -5.47 -2.35 -10.22
N TYR A 133 -6.48 -2.00 -9.42
CA TYR A 133 -6.37 -2.03 -7.96
C TYR A 133 -6.20 -3.46 -7.43
N THR A 134 -7.06 -4.36 -7.90
CA THR A 134 -7.12 -5.75 -7.41
C THR A 134 -6.01 -6.66 -7.97
N LYS A 135 -5.55 -6.42 -9.20
CA LYS A 135 -4.57 -7.30 -9.87
C LYS A 135 -3.13 -6.76 -9.81
N LYS A 136 -2.91 -5.47 -9.56
CA LYS A 136 -1.56 -4.87 -9.54
C LYS A 136 -1.25 -4.13 -8.25
N ILE A 137 -2.08 -3.15 -7.86
CA ILE A 137 -1.76 -2.23 -6.75
C ILE A 137 -1.77 -2.96 -5.40
N ILE A 138 -2.88 -3.62 -5.04
CA ILE A 138 -3.01 -4.36 -3.78
C ILE A 138 -1.97 -5.49 -3.71
N PRO A 139 -1.84 -6.39 -4.72
CA PRO A 139 -0.84 -7.45 -4.65
C PRO A 139 0.59 -6.91 -4.55
N GLY A 140 0.91 -5.82 -5.25
CA GLY A 140 2.21 -5.16 -5.18
C GLY A 140 2.50 -4.58 -3.79
N ALA A 141 1.51 -3.94 -3.17
CA ALA A 141 1.62 -3.39 -1.82
C ALA A 141 1.82 -4.49 -0.77
N VAL A 142 1.02 -5.57 -0.84
CA VAL A 142 1.17 -6.73 0.04
C VAL A 142 2.54 -7.38 -0.15
N LYS A 143 3.00 -7.54 -1.39
CA LYS A 143 4.32 -8.10 -1.70
C LYS A 143 5.45 -7.34 -1.02
N LEU A 144 5.43 -6.00 -1.09
CA LEU A 144 6.48 -5.17 -0.49
C LEU A 144 6.63 -5.44 1.02
N HIS A 145 5.52 -5.61 1.74
CA HIS A 145 5.52 -5.91 3.17
C HIS A 145 5.82 -7.38 3.47
N ALA A 146 5.16 -8.31 2.79
CA ALA A 146 5.29 -9.74 3.06
C ALA A 146 6.69 -10.29 2.78
N GLU A 147 7.45 -9.70 1.86
CA GLU A 147 8.86 -10.06 1.62
C GLU A 147 9.83 -9.57 2.70
N ARG A 148 9.42 -8.58 3.51
CA ARG A 148 10.29 -7.85 4.44
C ARG A 148 9.97 -8.19 5.89
N LEU A 149 8.69 -8.31 6.22
CA LEU A 149 8.20 -8.55 7.56
C LEU A 149 8.11 -10.06 7.84
N LEU A 150 8.91 -10.50 8.81
CA LEU A 150 8.72 -11.79 9.46
C LEU A 150 7.88 -11.58 10.71
N VAL A 151 6.99 -12.51 10.99
CA VAL A 151 6.14 -12.53 12.17
C VAL A 151 6.13 -13.92 12.80
N GLN A 152 5.82 -13.99 14.10
CA GLN A 152 5.36 -15.24 14.69
C GLN A 152 3.92 -15.48 14.21
N PRO A 153 3.62 -16.55 13.46
CA PRO A 153 2.30 -16.70 12.86
C PRO A 153 1.19 -16.82 13.89
N VAL A 154 0.06 -16.17 13.65
CA VAL A 154 -1.15 -16.33 14.45
C VAL A 154 -1.67 -17.76 14.26
N ALA A 155 -1.80 -18.50 15.37
CA ALA A 155 -2.29 -19.88 15.38
C ALA A 155 -3.81 -19.93 15.27
N GLU A 156 -4.49 -19.05 16.01
CA GLU A 156 -5.94 -18.95 16.04
C GLU A 156 -6.48 -18.08 14.88
N LYS A 157 -7.81 -18.06 14.74
CA LYS A 157 -8.46 -17.17 13.78
C LYS A 157 -8.37 -15.72 14.24
N ILE A 158 -8.17 -14.80 13.29
CA ILE A 158 -8.30 -13.36 13.54
C ILE A 158 -9.78 -13.03 13.69
N VAL A 159 -10.20 -12.73 14.92
CA VAL A 159 -11.57 -12.29 15.22
C VAL A 159 -11.74 -10.84 14.78
N VAL A 160 -12.65 -10.62 13.82
CA VAL A 160 -12.96 -9.28 13.33
C VAL A 160 -14.05 -8.66 14.23
N PRO A 161 -13.90 -7.39 14.67
CA PRO A 161 -14.93 -6.71 15.46
C PRO A 161 -16.30 -6.74 14.78
N ARG A 162 -17.35 -7.09 15.54
CA ARG A 162 -18.73 -7.09 15.03
C ARG A 162 -19.24 -5.68 14.72
N ALA A 163 -18.82 -4.72 15.52
CA ALA A 163 -19.11 -3.30 15.36
C ALA A 163 -17.79 -2.52 15.48
N PRO A 164 -17.04 -2.37 14.37
CA PRO A 164 -15.88 -1.49 14.34
C PRO A 164 -16.29 -0.06 14.69
N THR A 165 -15.38 0.70 15.28
CA THR A 165 -15.57 2.10 15.66
C THR A 165 -14.75 3.02 14.77
N GLY A 166 -14.95 4.35 14.92
CA GLY A 166 -14.23 5.36 14.15
C GLY A 166 -14.42 5.17 12.64
N HIS A 167 -13.39 5.43 11.84
CA HIS A 167 -13.49 5.31 10.38
C HIS A 167 -13.64 3.85 9.90
N CYS A 168 -13.21 2.87 10.71
CA CYS A 168 -13.32 1.46 10.36
C CYS A 168 -14.77 0.97 10.24
N GLN A 169 -15.72 1.65 10.88
CA GLN A 169 -17.14 1.30 10.83
C GLN A 169 -17.76 1.44 9.43
N HIS A 170 -17.09 2.18 8.54
CA HIS A 170 -17.58 2.47 7.19
C HIS A 170 -17.31 1.34 6.20
N PHE A 171 -16.41 0.41 6.54
CA PHE A 171 -16.00 -0.71 5.70
C PHE A 171 -16.97 -1.89 5.77
N THR A 172 -17.12 -2.58 4.65
CA THR A 172 -17.96 -3.77 4.57
C THR A 172 -17.17 -5.00 5.01
N ILE A 173 -17.45 -5.46 6.23
CA ILE A 173 -16.98 -6.76 6.71
C ILE A 173 -17.83 -7.87 6.08
N PRO A 174 -17.22 -8.82 5.33
CA PRO A 174 -17.95 -9.96 4.81
C PRO A 174 -18.56 -10.80 5.91
N THR A 175 -19.79 -11.25 5.69
CA THR A 175 -20.56 -12.04 6.65
C THR A 175 -19.85 -13.32 7.08
N GLU A 176 -19.06 -13.92 6.19
CA GLU A 176 -18.26 -15.10 6.47
C GLU A 176 -17.15 -14.85 7.51
N HIS A 177 -16.52 -13.66 7.52
CA HIS A 177 -15.51 -13.31 8.51
C HIS A 177 -16.13 -13.25 9.92
N GLN A 178 -17.42 -12.91 10.03
CA GLN A 178 -18.15 -12.88 11.30
C GLN A 178 -18.72 -14.26 11.67
N ARG A 179 -19.39 -14.94 10.73
CA ARG A 179 -20.09 -16.20 10.97
C ARG A 179 -19.15 -17.36 11.29
N SER A 180 -17.95 -17.38 10.69
CA SER A 180 -16.97 -18.45 10.89
C SER A 180 -16.12 -18.28 12.16
N GLY A 181 -16.39 -17.24 12.96
CA GLY A 181 -15.63 -16.92 14.17
C GLY A 181 -14.29 -16.23 13.92
N GLY A 182 -14.06 -15.71 12.71
CA GLY A 182 -12.83 -15.02 12.34
C GLY A 182 -12.18 -15.57 11.06
N VAL A 183 -11.06 -14.97 10.67
CA VAL A 183 -10.29 -15.36 9.48
C VAL A 183 -9.15 -16.31 9.86
N ALA A 184 -9.14 -17.50 9.28
CA ALA A 184 -8.08 -18.50 9.50
C ALA A 184 -6.88 -18.25 8.58
N ASN A 185 -5.71 -18.79 8.94
CA ASN A 185 -4.48 -18.75 8.12
C ASN A 185 -3.98 -17.34 7.75
N ALA A 186 -4.39 -16.32 8.50
CA ALA A 186 -3.96 -14.95 8.32
C ALA A 186 -3.25 -14.46 9.58
N ASP A 187 -2.32 -13.54 9.37
CA ASP A 187 -1.62 -12.80 10.42
C ASP A 187 -2.12 -11.36 10.52
N MET A 188 -2.76 -10.88 9.45
CA MET A 188 -3.51 -9.64 9.40
C MET A 188 -4.64 -9.74 8.37
N VAL A 189 -5.77 -9.08 8.65
CA VAL A 189 -6.89 -8.89 7.72
C VAL A 189 -6.98 -7.41 7.34
N LEU A 190 -6.99 -7.12 6.05
CA LEU A 190 -7.10 -5.77 5.50
C LEU A 190 -8.41 -5.60 4.71
N TYR A 191 -9.20 -4.59 5.07
CA TYR A 191 -10.38 -4.19 4.30
C TYR A 191 -10.02 -3.06 3.36
N ALA A 192 -9.99 -3.34 2.05
CA ALA A 192 -9.56 -2.40 1.03
C ALA A 192 -10.76 -1.85 0.24
N ALA A 193 -10.88 -0.54 0.21
CA ALA A 193 -11.92 0.18 -0.52
C ALA A 193 -11.32 1.19 -1.51
N ALA A 194 -12.19 1.73 -2.38
CA ALA A 194 -11.84 2.79 -3.33
C ALA A 194 -13.03 3.75 -3.54
N GLY A 195 -13.36 4.50 -2.48
CA GLY A 195 -14.34 5.57 -2.49
C GLY A 195 -13.70 6.96 -2.70
N PRO A 196 -14.51 7.99 -2.99
CA PRO A 196 -14.02 9.35 -3.21
C PRO A 196 -13.35 9.91 -1.95
N LEU A 197 -12.27 10.67 -2.14
CA LEU A 197 -11.63 11.48 -1.11
C LEU A 197 -11.41 12.91 -1.64
N GLY A 198 -11.06 13.84 -0.76
CA GLY A 198 -10.62 15.18 -1.15
C GLY A 198 -9.47 15.12 -2.17
N HIS A 199 -9.36 16.15 -3.00
CA HIS A 199 -8.38 16.19 -4.08
C HIS A 199 -6.96 15.98 -3.60
N ASP A 200 -6.57 16.34 -2.37
CA ASP A 200 -5.17 16.24 -1.93
C ASP A 200 -4.84 14.96 -1.14
N VAL A 201 -5.80 14.03 -1.08
CA VAL A 201 -5.64 12.78 -0.30
C VAL A 201 -5.67 11.58 -1.24
N PRO A 202 -4.51 10.99 -1.57
CA PRO A 202 -4.43 9.87 -2.50
C PRO A 202 -4.95 8.57 -1.88
N ALA A 203 -4.75 8.38 -0.58
CA ALA A 203 -5.27 7.26 0.18
C ALA A 203 -5.21 7.56 1.68
N TRP A 204 -5.83 6.71 2.50
CA TRP A 204 -5.63 6.68 3.94
C TRP A 204 -5.82 5.25 4.45
N ALA A 205 -5.24 4.94 5.61
CA ALA A 205 -5.47 3.69 6.33
C ALA A 205 -5.43 3.85 7.84
N ALA A 206 -5.98 2.85 8.53
CA ALA A 206 -5.94 2.77 9.98
C ALA A 206 -5.91 1.31 10.45
N THR A 207 -5.31 1.09 11.63
CA THR A 207 -5.51 -0.12 12.41
C THR A 207 -6.91 -0.09 13.03
N CYS A 208 -7.69 -1.15 12.82
CA CYS A 208 -9.07 -1.28 13.29
C CYS A 208 -9.21 -2.21 14.51
N ALA A 209 -8.27 -3.15 14.68
CA ALA A 209 -8.20 -4.00 15.87
C ALA A 209 -6.78 -4.54 16.08
N THR A 210 -6.48 -4.85 17.33
CA THR A 210 -5.26 -5.51 17.78
C THR A 210 -5.59 -6.83 18.47
N LEU A 211 -4.61 -7.75 18.52
CA LEU A 211 -4.67 -8.92 19.40
C LEU A 211 -4.38 -8.52 20.86
N GLY A 212 -4.45 -9.50 21.77
CA GLY A 212 -4.18 -9.28 23.20
C GLY A 212 -2.75 -8.86 23.52
N ASP A 213 -1.79 -9.15 22.64
CA ASP A 213 -0.40 -8.68 22.70
C ASP A 213 -0.18 -7.32 22.01
N LEU A 214 -1.27 -6.61 21.72
CA LEU A 214 -1.31 -5.31 21.01
C LEU A 214 -0.89 -5.35 19.54
N ARG A 215 -0.61 -6.53 18.98
CA ARG A 215 -0.27 -6.66 17.57
C ARG A 215 -1.46 -6.26 16.68
N PRO A 216 -1.29 -5.36 15.70
CA PRO A 216 -2.32 -5.06 14.69
C PRO A 216 -2.74 -6.32 13.94
N SER A 217 -4.05 -6.59 13.93
CA SER A 217 -4.62 -7.80 13.33
C SER A 217 -5.72 -7.52 12.31
N VAL A 218 -6.40 -6.38 12.44
CA VAL A 218 -7.37 -5.90 11.47
C VAL A 218 -7.04 -4.47 11.11
N GLY A 219 -7.02 -4.16 9.82
CA GLY A 219 -6.86 -2.81 9.31
C GLY A 219 -7.81 -2.53 8.16
N ALA A 220 -7.92 -1.25 7.82
CA ALA A 220 -8.69 -0.80 6.66
C ALA A 220 -7.91 0.25 5.89
N MET A 221 -8.10 0.28 4.57
CA MET A 221 -7.52 1.31 3.70
C MET A 221 -8.50 1.73 2.62
N ASN A 222 -8.53 3.02 2.30
CA ASN A 222 -9.27 3.56 1.18
C ASN A 222 -8.32 4.24 0.19
N PHE A 223 -8.34 3.84 -1.08
CA PHE A 223 -7.52 4.45 -2.13
C PHE A 223 -8.39 5.32 -3.04
N ASN A 224 -8.05 6.61 -3.18
CA ASN A 224 -8.82 7.54 -4.00
C ASN A 224 -8.71 7.18 -5.50
N PRO A 225 -9.81 6.87 -6.19
CA PRO A 225 -9.79 6.56 -7.62
C PRO A 225 -9.21 7.69 -8.49
N ALA A 226 -9.21 8.95 -8.03
CA ALA A 226 -8.62 10.07 -8.76
C ALA A 226 -7.10 9.93 -8.95
N TYR A 227 -6.44 9.20 -8.06
CA TYR A 227 -4.98 8.98 -8.04
C TYR A 227 -4.56 7.62 -8.59
N MET A 228 -5.51 6.78 -8.95
CA MET A 228 -5.24 5.40 -9.31
C MET A 228 -4.69 5.32 -10.74
N THR A 229 -3.39 5.06 -10.85
CA THR A 229 -2.66 4.96 -12.12
C THR A 229 -1.89 3.64 -12.19
N ASP A 230 -1.59 3.16 -13.40
CA ASP A 230 -0.75 1.99 -13.61
C ASP A 230 0.73 2.36 -13.44
N SER A 231 1.09 2.76 -12.21
CA SER A 231 2.41 3.25 -11.86
C SER A 231 2.94 2.61 -10.59
N ALA A 232 4.27 2.56 -10.48
CA ALA A 232 4.92 2.16 -9.23
C ALA A 232 4.62 3.13 -8.07
N TRP A 233 4.19 4.37 -8.37
CA TRP A 233 3.76 5.32 -7.36
C TRP A 233 2.48 4.85 -6.68
N SER A 234 1.45 4.43 -7.41
CA SER A 234 0.21 3.93 -6.80
C SER A 234 0.44 2.69 -5.93
N VAL A 235 1.33 1.78 -6.33
CA VAL A 235 1.75 0.63 -5.50
C VAL A 235 2.40 1.10 -4.20
N ARG A 236 3.29 2.08 -4.26
CA ARG A 236 3.99 2.61 -3.07
C ARG A 236 3.06 3.37 -2.14
N VAL A 237 2.07 4.10 -2.66
CA VAL A 237 1.02 4.74 -1.85
C VAL A 237 0.23 3.67 -1.10
N ALA A 238 -0.27 2.64 -1.79
CA ALA A 238 -1.00 1.56 -1.12
C ALA A 238 -0.13 0.81 -0.09
N ALA A 239 1.17 0.64 -0.38
CA ALA A 239 2.11 0.06 0.58
C ALA A 239 2.33 0.97 1.80
N HIS A 240 2.44 2.29 1.62
CA HIS A 240 2.54 3.25 2.71
C HIS A 240 1.31 3.16 3.63
N GLU A 241 0.11 3.18 3.05
CA GLU A 241 -1.13 3.02 3.82
C GLU A 241 -1.22 1.67 4.54
N LEU A 242 -0.85 0.57 3.87
CA LEU A 242 -0.79 -0.73 4.53
C LEU A 242 0.20 -0.73 5.70
N ALA A 243 1.28 0.05 5.65
CA ALA A 243 2.19 0.20 6.79
C ALA A 243 1.48 0.86 7.98
N HIS A 244 0.69 1.91 7.77
CA HIS A 244 -0.12 2.51 8.84
C HIS A 244 -1.10 1.49 9.44
N ALA A 245 -1.77 0.70 8.60
CA ALA A 245 -2.65 -0.37 9.08
C ALA A 245 -1.90 -1.44 9.91
N LEU A 246 -0.64 -1.71 9.57
CA LEU A 246 0.29 -2.61 10.27
C LEU A 246 0.88 -2.00 11.56
N GLY A 247 0.47 -0.80 11.96
CA GLY A 247 0.89 -0.14 13.20
C GLY A 247 2.11 0.77 13.06
N PHE A 248 2.57 1.09 11.85
CA PHE A 248 3.57 2.14 11.65
C PHE A 248 2.90 3.52 11.73
N SER A 249 2.51 3.95 12.92
CA SER A 249 1.94 5.28 13.18
C SER A 249 2.81 6.08 14.14
N HIS A 250 2.63 7.40 14.16
CA HIS A 250 3.36 8.27 15.08
C HIS A 250 3.08 7.90 16.54
N GLU A 251 1.80 7.65 16.85
CA GLU A 251 1.32 7.25 18.17
C GLU A 251 1.91 5.91 18.62
N ALA A 252 1.98 4.93 17.71
CA ALA A 252 2.56 3.62 17.99
C ALA A 252 4.09 3.65 18.15
N MET A 253 4.75 4.63 17.53
CA MET A 253 6.20 4.83 17.63
C MET A 253 6.62 5.74 18.80
N GLY A 254 5.67 6.20 19.62
CA GLY A 254 5.95 6.95 20.85
C GLY A 254 6.57 8.33 20.60
N HIS A 255 6.33 8.90 19.43
CA HIS A 255 6.70 10.28 19.11
C HIS A 255 5.49 11.19 19.18
#